data_AF-A0A537XYC5-F1
#
_entry.id   AF-A0A537XYC5-F1
#
_cell.length_a   1.000
_cell.length_b   1.000
_cell.length_c   1.000
_cell.angle_alpha   90.00
_cell.angle_beta   90.00
_cell.angle_gamma   90.00
#
_symmetry.space_group_name_H-M   'P 1'
#
loop_
_entity.id
_entity.type
_entity.pdbx_description
1 polymer ?
#
loop_
_entity_poly.entity_id
_entity_poly.type
_entity_poly.pdbx_seq_one_letter_code
_entity_poly.pdbx_strand_id
1 'polypeptide(L)'
;MGPIRYLSLRRMHLVRRALLRADPSTTTVTRLATDQGFWELGRFSVAYRALFGESPSQTLRRPASARPVFLNRPPSLEGFAYQ
;
A
#
# COMPACT_ATOMS: atom_id res chain seq x y z
N MET A 1 -13.97 -26.45 4.14
CA MET A 1 -12.84 -25.50 4.23
C MET A 1 -11.96 -25.90 5.41
N GLY A 2 -10.72 -26.34 5.17
CA GLY A 2 -9.82 -26.72 6.27
C GLY A 2 -9.32 -25.49 7.05
N PRO A 3 -9.07 -25.62 8.36
CA PRO A 3 -8.66 -24.50 9.23
C PRO A 3 -7.38 -23.79 8.76
N ILE A 4 -6.46 -24.52 8.13
CA ILE A 4 -5.23 -23.97 7.53
C ILE A 4 -5.54 -23.00 6.39
N ARG A 5 -6.55 -23.29 5.57
CA ARG A 5 -6.94 -22.43 4.44
C ARG A 5 -7.50 -21.09 4.92
N TYR A 6 -8.26 -21.10 6.02
CA TYR A 6 -8.79 -19.90 6.63
C TYR A 6 -7.68 -18.98 7.18
N LEU A 7 -6.69 -19.55 7.86
CA LEU A 7 -5.54 -18.79 8.37
C LEU A 7 -4.72 -18.17 7.24
N SER A 8 -4.48 -18.91 6.16
CA SER A 8 -3.79 -18.39 4.98
C SER A 8 -4.54 -17.24 4.33
N LEU A 9 -5.87 -17.36 4.17
CA LEU A 9 -6.72 -16.27 3.68
C LEU A 9 -6.62 -15.04 4.57
N ARG A 10 -6.72 -15.22 5.89
CA ARG A 10 -6.62 -14.13 6.86
C ARG A 10 -5.27 -13.40 6.74
N ARG A 11 -4.16 -14.14 6.64
CA ARG A 11 -2.82 -13.55 6.45
C ARG A 11 -2.73 -12.77 5.13
N MET A 12 -3.27 -13.31 4.04
CA MET A 12 -3.29 -12.60 2.76
C MET A 12 -4.09 -11.29 2.81
N HIS A 13 -5.23 -11.28 3.51
CA HIS A 13 -5.98 -10.05 3.73
C HIS A 13 -5.22 -9.02 4.58
N LEU A 14 -4.44 -9.45 5.58
CA LEU A 14 -3.59 -8.55 6.36
C LEU A 14 -2.51 -7.93 5.49
N VAL A 15 -1.82 -8.73 4.67
CA VAL A 15 -0.82 -8.22 3.73
C VAL A 15 -1.45 -7.20 2.76
N ARG A 16 -2.63 -7.49 2.21
CA ARG A 16 -3.34 -6.55 1.34
C ARG A 16 -3.63 -5.22 2.03
N ARG A 17 -4.09 -5.25 3.29
CA ARG A 17 -4.35 -4.03 4.07
C ARG A 17 -3.06 -3.25 4.36
N ALA A 18 -1.96 -3.95 4.62
CA ALA A 18 -0.66 -3.33 4.82
C ALA A 18 -0.17 -2.68 3.52
N LEU A 19 -0.27 -3.36 2.38
CA LEU A 19 0.08 -2.83 1.06
C LEU A 19 -0.74 -1.59 0.69
N LEU A 20 -2.04 -1.58 1.00
CA LEU A 20 -2.93 -0.44 0.72
C LEU A 20 -2.68 0.78 1.62
N ARG A 21 -2.13 0.57 2.83
CA ARG A 21 -1.79 1.64 3.78
C ARG A 21 -0.34 2.10 3.67
N ALA A 22 0.53 1.26 3.12
CA ALA A 22 1.93 1.56 2.96
C ALA A 22 2.15 2.56 1.83
N ASP A 23 3.16 3.42 2.02
CA ASP A 23 3.61 4.32 0.98
C ASP A 23 4.57 3.57 0.05
N PRO A 24 4.32 3.51 -1.27
CA PRO A 24 5.23 2.87 -2.23
C PRO A 24 6.62 3.52 -2.28
N SER A 25 6.77 4.74 -1.74
CA SER A 25 8.03 5.50 -1.68
C SER A 25 8.89 5.11 -0.47
N THR A 26 8.28 4.56 0.59
CA THR A 26 8.99 4.23 1.85
C THR A 26 9.00 2.73 2.17
N THR A 27 8.13 1.95 1.53
CA THR A 27 7.95 0.52 1.81
C THR A 27 7.92 -0.31 0.53
N THR A 28 8.44 -1.53 0.59
CA THR A 28 8.43 -2.48 -0.52
C THR A 28 7.57 -3.70 -0.20
N VAL A 29 7.07 -4.35 -1.26
CA VAL A 29 6.32 -5.61 -1.15
C VAL A 29 7.12 -6.66 -0.40
N THR A 30 8.42 -6.76 -0.66
CA THR A 30 9.33 -7.67 0.02
C THR A 30 9.30 -7.46 1.52
N ARG A 31 9.49 -6.21 1.99
CA ARG A 31 9.51 -5.88 3.41
C ARG A 31 8.20 -6.27 4.11
N LEU A 32 7.05 -5.97 3.49
CA LEU A 32 5.74 -6.32 4.03
C LEU A 32 5.47 -7.83 4.02
N ALA A 33 5.94 -8.55 3.00
CA ALA A 33 5.82 -9.99 2.93
C ALA A 33 6.65 -10.65 4.05
N THR A 34 7.90 -10.20 4.25
CA THR A 34 8.78 -10.74 5.30
C THR A 34 8.24 -10.44 6.70
N ASP A 35 7.72 -9.23 6.94
CA ASP A 35 7.09 -8.84 8.21
C ASP A 35 5.89 -9.74 8.58
N GLN A 36 5.12 -10.17 7.57
CA GLN A 36 3.98 -11.07 7.75
C GLN A 36 4.37 -12.56 7.75
N GLY A 37 5.67 -12.88 7.68
CA GLY A 37 6.22 -14.23 7.74
C GLY A 37 6.26 -14.98 6.41
N PHE A 38 6.17 -14.28 5.28
CA PHE A 38 6.35 -14.86 3.95
C PHE A 38 7.80 -14.72 3.49
N TRP A 39 8.51 -15.84 3.45
CA TRP A 39 9.90 -15.93 2.97
C TRP A 39 9.98 -16.27 1.47
N GLU A 40 8.94 -16.92 0.93
CA GLU A 40 8.86 -17.32 -0.48
C GLU A 40 8.07 -16.30 -1.32
N LEU A 41 8.73 -15.20 -1.71
CA LEU A 41 8.10 -14.10 -2.45
C LEU A 41 7.44 -14.55 -3.77
N GLY A 42 8.03 -15.54 -4.46
CA GLY A 42 7.48 -16.10 -5.69
C GLY A 42 6.16 -16.83 -5.47
N ARG A 43 6.12 -17.78 -4.52
CA ARG A 43 4.90 -18.52 -4.16
C ARG A 43 3.83 -17.60 -3.58
N PHE A 44 4.24 -16.64 -2.74
CA PHE A 44 3.36 -15.60 -2.22
C PHE A 44 2.71 -14.80 -3.36
N SER A 45 3.50 -14.31 -4.32
CA SER A 45 2.97 -13.50 -5.42
C SER A 45 1.98 -14.26 -6.30
N VAL A 46 2.25 -15.55 -6.58
CA VAL A 46 1.34 -16.41 -7.35
C VAL A 46 0.05 -16.65 -6.58
N ALA A 47 0.13 -17.00 -5.28
CA ALA A 47 -1.04 -17.20 -4.44
C ALA A 47 -1.87 -15.90 -4.31
N TYR A 48 -1.19 -14.76 -4.16
CA TYR A 48 -1.81 -13.43 -4.08
C TYR A 48 -2.59 -13.08 -5.33
N ARG A 49 -1.96 -13.26 -6.50
CA ARG A 49 -2.63 -13.02 -7.78
C ARG A 49 -3.80 -13.99 -7.98
N ALA A 50 -3.68 -15.25 -7.58
CA ALA A 50 -4.77 -16.22 -7.67
C ALA A 50 -5.97 -15.85 -6.78
N LEU A 51 -5.72 -15.19 -5.64
CA LEU A 51 -6.77 -14.82 -4.70
C LEU A 51 -7.43 -13.46 -5.02
N PHE A 52 -6.64 -12.46 -5.42
CA PHE A 52 -7.11 -11.08 -5.59
C PHE A 52 -7.17 -10.63 -7.05
N GLY A 53 -6.61 -11.39 -7.99
CA GLY A 53 -6.54 -11.03 -9.42
C GLY A 53 -5.46 -10.02 -9.78
N GLU A 54 -4.88 -9.34 -8.79
CA GLU A 54 -3.81 -8.34 -8.92
C GLU A 54 -2.53 -8.82 -8.22
N SER A 55 -1.36 -8.36 -8.65
CA SER A 55 -0.10 -8.63 -7.96
C SER A 55 0.09 -7.71 -6.74
N PRO A 56 0.81 -8.14 -5.69
CA PRO A 56 1.03 -7.29 -4.50
C PRO A 56 1.77 -5.99 -4.84
N SER A 57 2.64 -6.00 -5.85
CA SER A 57 3.28 -4.78 -6.38
C SER A 57 2.29 -3.83 -7.04
N GLN A 58 1.28 -4.34 -7.76
CA GLN A 58 0.21 -3.52 -8.30
C GLN A 58 -0.66 -2.92 -7.19
N THR A 59 -0.96 -3.70 -6.14
CA THR A 59 -1.71 -3.18 -4.98
C THR A 59 -0.94 -2.08 -4.25
N LEU A 60 0.37 -2.21 -4.07
CA LEU A 60 1.22 -1.19 -3.44
C LEU A 60 1.41 0.04 -4.33
N ARG A 61 1.56 -0.16 -5.64
CA ARG A 61 1.75 0.93 -6.61
C ARG A 61 0.44 1.64 -6.96
N ARG A 62 -0.70 1.08 -6.55
CA ARG A 62 -1.98 1.78 -6.64
C ARG A 62 -1.88 2.98 -5.71
N PRO A 63 -1.85 4.22 -6.24
CA PRO A 63 -1.78 5.38 -5.37
C PRO A 63 -3.00 5.31 -4.45
N ALA A 64 -2.78 5.40 -3.14
CA ALA A 64 -3.82 5.90 -2.24
C ALA A 64 -4.23 7.23 -2.86
N SER A 65 -5.36 7.21 -3.57
CA SER A 65 -5.76 8.21 -4.53
C SER A 65 -5.55 9.59 -3.94
N ALA A 66 -4.62 10.31 -4.53
CA ALA A 66 -4.53 11.77 -4.50
C ALA A 66 -4.96 12.38 -3.17
N ARG A 67 -4.03 12.47 -2.22
CA ARG A 67 -3.96 13.76 -1.53
C ARG A 67 -3.09 14.62 -2.42
N PRO A 68 -3.65 15.41 -3.37
CA PRO A 68 -2.87 16.50 -3.90
C PRO A 68 -2.50 17.30 -2.67
N VAL A 69 -1.21 17.24 -2.31
CA VAL A 69 -0.64 18.25 -1.44
C VAL A 69 -0.77 19.51 -2.28
N PHE A 70 -1.93 20.17 -2.16
CA PHE A 70 -2.05 21.59 -2.42
C PHE A 70 -1.14 22.23 -1.37
N LEU A 71 0.17 22.21 -1.61
CA LEU A 71 1.10 23.17 -1.05
C LEU A 71 0.80 24.51 -1.75
N ASN A 72 -0.45 24.96 -1.66
CA ASN A 72 -0.87 26.28 -2.06
C ASN A 72 -0.85 27.10 -0.77
N ARG A 73 0.33 27.63 -0.47
CA ARG A 73 0.42 28.93 0.16
C ARG A 73 1.24 29.81 -0.79
N PRO A 74 0.59 30.58 -1.69
CA PRO A 74 1.31 31.62 -2.42
C PRO A 74 1.94 32.61 -1.41
N PRO A 75 3.11 33.18 -1.72
CA PRO A 75 3.74 34.20 -0.89
C PRO A 75 2.81 35.41 -0.78
N SER A 76 2.60 35.87 0.45
CA SER A 76 1.80 37.05 0.79
C SER A 76 2.17 38.25 -0.09
N LEU A 77 1.32 38.61 -1.04
CA LEU A 77 1.46 39.81 -1.86
C LEU A 77 0.08 40.46 -2.11
N GLU A 78 -0.60 40.94 -1.07
CA GLU A 78 -1.57 42.05 -1.11
C GLU A 78 -1.60 42.63 0.31
N GLY A 79 -1.36 43.90 0.63
CA GLY A 79 -1.47 45.11 -0.18
C GLY A 79 -2.30 46.16 0.57
N PHE A 80 -2.03 46.47 1.85
CA PHE A 80 -2.74 47.53 2.58
C PHE A 80 -1.90 48.09 3.75
N ALA A 81 -0.96 49.00 3.46
CA ALA A 81 -0.45 49.93 4.48
C ALA A 81 0.36 51.05 3.81
N TYR A 82 -0.31 51.97 3.13
CA TYR A 82 0.12 53.37 3.06
C TYR A 82 -1.14 54.23 2.93
N GLN A 83 -1.66 54.67 4.08
CA GLN A 83 -2.41 55.91 4.23
C GLN A 83 -1.67 56.75 5.25
#